data_AF-A0A842YDJ5-F1
#
_entry.id   AF-A0A842YDJ5-F1
#
_cell.length_a   1.000
_cell.length_b   1.000
_cell.length_c   1.000
_cell.angle_alpha   90.00
_cell.angle_beta   90.00
_cell.angle_gamma   90.00
#
_symmetry.space_group_name_H-M   'P 1'
#
loop_
_entity.id
_entity.type
_entity.pdbx_description
1 polymer ?
#
loop_
_entity_poly.entity_id
_entity_poly.type
_entity_poly.pdbx_seq_one_letter_code
_entity_poly.pdbx_strand_id
1 'polypeptide(L)' 'MVASPNPAAIKSGKIAARVLKEISEMIEPKATIIKICSTAEKKIREYGGIPAFPCNVSINHIAAHSTSPKGDKSE' A
#
# COMPACT_ATOMS: atom_id res chain seq x y z
N MET A 1 27.92 10.87 -15.92
CA MET A 1 27.82 10.65 -14.46
C MET A 1 26.33 10.62 -14.11
N VAL A 2 25.83 9.54 -13.50
CA VAL A 2 24.44 9.50 -13.00
C VAL A 2 24.45 10.09 -11.61
N ALA A 3 23.64 11.13 -11.36
CA ALA A 3 23.52 11.74 -10.05
C ALA A 3 23.01 10.71 -9.03
N SER A 4 23.53 10.74 -7.80
CA SER A 4 23.02 9.89 -6.72
C SER A 4 21.53 10.17 -6.48
N PRO A 5 20.72 9.14 -6.20
CA PRO A 5 19.29 9.31 -6.01
C PRO A 5 18.96 10.18 -4.79
N ASN A 6 17.88 10.95 -4.88
CA ASN A 6 17.40 11.82 -3.81
C ASN A 6 17.20 11.00 -2.50
N PRO A 7 17.81 11.40 -1.36
CA PRO A 7 17.68 10.68 -0.09
C PRO A 7 16.22 10.46 0.36
N ALA A 8 15.33 11.42 0.10
CA ALA A 8 13.91 11.29 0.40
C ALA A 8 13.25 10.20 -0.46
N ALA A 9 13.60 10.11 -1.74
CA ALA A 9 13.10 9.04 -2.61
C ALA A 9 13.55 7.66 -2.12
N ILE A 10 14.82 7.53 -1.68
CA ILE A 10 15.34 6.30 -1.08
C ILE A 10 14.59 5.95 0.21
N LYS A 11 14.35 6.94 1.09
CA LYS A 11 13.58 6.72 2.32
C LYS A 11 12.15 6.26 2.02
N SER A 12 11.45 6.92 1.11
CA SER A 12 10.09 6.56 0.71
C SER A 12 10.01 5.18 0.08
N GLY A 13 10.98 4.82 -0.79
CA GLY A 13 11.06 3.49 -1.39
C GLY A 13 11.26 2.39 -0.35
N LYS A 14 12.09 2.63 0.68
CA LYS A 14 12.28 1.68 1.80
C LYS A 14 10.99 1.48 2.61
N ILE A 15 10.25 2.55 2.88
CA ILE A 15 8.95 2.46 3.57
C ILE A 15 7.96 1.66 2.71
N ALA A 16 7.83 1.99 1.43
CA ALA A 16 6.92 1.29 0.52
C ALA A 16 7.24 -0.20 0.41
N ALA A 17 8.52 -0.56 0.25
CA ALA A 17 8.95 -1.95 0.16
C ALA A 17 8.65 -2.74 1.45
N ARG A 18 8.89 -2.12 2.61
CA ARG A 18 8.55 -2.73 3.91
C ARG A 18 7.05 -2.97 4.05
N VAL A 19 6.23 -1.96 3.76
CA VAL A 19 4.77 -2.08 3.87
C VAL A 19 4.24 -3.11 2.89
N LEU A 20 4.73 -3.15 1.65
CA LEU A 20 4.33 -4.16 0.66
C LEU A 20 4.60 -5.58 1.15
N LYS A 21 5.77 -5.82 1.77
CA LYS A 21 6.10 -7.12 2.35
C LYS A 21 5.12 -7.51 3.46
N GLU A 22 4.93 -6.64 4.44
CA GLU A 22 4.06 -6.91 5.59
C GLU A 22 2.59 -7.08 5.18
N ILE A 23 2.12 -6.34 4.18
CA ILE A 23 0.75 -6.46 3.68
C ILE A 23 0.56 -7.74 2.87
N SER A 24 1.53 -8.13 2.04
CA SER A 24 1.47 -9.39 1.28
C SER A 24 1.33 -10.61 2.20
N GLU A 25 1.94 -10.58 3.39
CA GLU A 25 1.82 -11.64 4.40
C GLU A 25 0.43 -11.71 5.06
N MET A 26 -0.38 -10.66 4.95
CA MET A 26 -1.76 -10.62 5.48
C MET A 26 -2.82 -11.05 4.46
N ILE A 27 -2.45 -11.28 3.19
CA ILE A 27 -3.40 -11.61 2.13
C ILE A 27 -3.71 -13.10 2.19
N GLU A 28 -4.94 -13.41 2.54
CA GLU A 28 -5.51 -14.75 2.55
C GLU A 28 -6.94 -14.73 2.01
N PRO A 29 -7.50 -15.86 1.54
CA PRO A 29 -8.90 -15.91 1.14
C PRO A 29 -9.81 -15.36 2.24
N LYS A 30 -10.77 -14.50 1.85
CA LYS A 30 -11.70 -13.78 2.74
C LYS A 30 -11.10 -12.58 3.49
N ALA A 31 -9.85 -12.19 3.22
CA ALA A 31 -9.32 -10.93 3.74
C ALA A 31 -10.06 -9.75 3.11
N THR A 32 -10.71 -8.91 3.91
CA THR A 32 -11.46 -7.77 3.37
C THR A 32 -10.53 -6.71 2.78
N ILE A 33 -10.88 -6.21 1.59
CA ILE A 33 -10.06 -5.24 0.85
C ILE A 33 -9.85 -3.96 1.67
N ILE A 34 -10.89 -3.50 2.39
CA ILE A 34 -10.79 -2.32 3.26
C ILE A 34 -9.74 -2.48 4.36
N LYS A 35 -9.58 -3.70 4.90
CA LYS A 35 -8.57 -4.00 5.92
C LYS A 35 -7.17 -3.93 5.30
N ILE A 36 -6.99 -4.44 4.08
CA ILE A 36 -5.72 -4.37 3.34
C ILE A 36 -5.34 -2.90 3.09
N CYS A 37 -6.22 -2.13 2.44
CA CYS A 37 -5.97 -0.72 2.12
C CYS A 37 -5.68 0.12 3.39
N SER A 38 -6.55 0.02 4.40
CA SER A 38 -6.42 0.80 5.63
C SER A 38 -5.17 0.44 6.43
N THR A 39 -4.78 -0.84 6.46
CA THR A 39 -3.59 -1.28 7.20
C THR A 39 -2.31 -0.81 6.50
N ALA A 40 -2.26 -0.89 5.16
CA ALA A 40 -1.12 -0.42 4.38
C ALA A 40 -0.88 1.08 4.62
N GLU A 41 -1.93 1.88 4.50
CA GLU A 41 -1.87 3.32 4.69
C GLU A 41 -1.57 3.74 6.14
N LYS A 42 -2.06 2.98 7.12
CA LYS A 42 -1.71 3.17 8.53
C LYS A 42 -0.21 2.91 8.76
N LYS A 43 0.32 1.80 8.26
CA LYS A 43 1.75 1.45 8.39
C LYS A 43 2.68 2.46 7.72
N ILE A 44 2.30 2.98 6.54
CA ILE A 44 3.06 4.07 5.89
C ILE A 44 3.20 5.26 6.84
N ARG A 45 2.11 5.67 7.50
CA ARG A 45 2.11 6.77 8.49
C ARG A 45 2.95 6.41 9.72
N GLU A 46 2.81 5.19 10.25
CA GLU A 46 3.60 4.71 11.40
C GLU A 46 5.11 4.70 11.12
N TYR A 47 5.53 4.43 9.87
CA TYR A 47 6.93 4.47 9.46
C TYR A 47 7.43 5.85 9.06
N GLY A 48 6.66 6.90 9.35
CA GLY A 48 7.04 8.29 9.15
C GLY A 48 6.96 8.75 7.68
N GLY A 49 6.15 8.06 6.87
CA GLY A 49 5.77 8.48 5.53
C GLY A 49 4.35 9.04 5.47
N ILE A 50 3.94 9.52 4.30
CA ILE A 50 2.55 9.87 3.99
C ILE A 50 2.22 9.13 2.69
N PRO A 51 1.07 8.44 2.60
CA PRO A 51 0.67 7.81 1.34
C PRO A 51 0.66 8.84 0.21
N ALA A 52 1.35 8.56 -0.89
CA ALA A 52 1.36 9.44 -2.06
C ALA A 52 0.00 9.43 -2.80
N PHE A 53 -0.73 8.32 -2.69
CA PHE A 53 -2.08 8.10 -3.17
C PHE A 53 -2.73 6.98 -2.33
N PRO A 54 -4.06 6.80 -2.38
CA PRO A 54 -4.75 5.73 -1.67
C PRO A 54 -4.24 4.35 -2.09
N CYS A 55 -4.10 3.41 -1.15
CA CYS A 55 -3.65 2.05 -1.49
C CYS A 55 -4.64 1.39 -2.45
N ASN A 56 -4.14 0.80 -3.53
CA ASN A 56 -4.97 0.12 -4.53
C ASN A 56 -4.88 -1.40 -4.37
N VAL A 57 -6.03 -2.07 -4.46
CA VAL A 57 -6.16 -3.52 -4.57
C VAL A 57 -7.10 -3.77 -5.75
N SER A 58 -6.52 -4.26 -6.84
CA SER A 58 -7.23 -4.50 -8.11
C SER A 58 -7.27 -6.00 -8.35
N ILE A 59 -8.48 -6.55 -8.49
CA ILE A 59 -8.71 -8.00 -8.53
C ILE A 59 -9.09 -8.41 -9.95
N ASN A 60 -8.42 -9.45 -10.46
CA ASN A 60 -8.69 -10.07 -11.76
C ASN A 60 -8.64 -9.10 -12.94
N HIS A 61 -9.81 -8.72 -13.48
CA HIS A 61 -9.93 -7.90 -14.68
C HIS A 61 -9.78 -6.39 -14.42
N ILE A 62 -9.69 -5.98 -13.14
CA ILE A 62 -9.48 -4.60 -12.75
C ILE A 62 -8.00 -4.26 -12.89
N ALA A 63 -7.66 -3.29 -13.72
CA ALA A 63 -6.26 -2.94 -14.01
C ALA A 63 -5.59 -2.11 -12.92
N ALA A 64 -6.26 -1.07 -12.41
CA ALA A 64 -5.74 -0.13 -11.42
C ALA A 64 -6.87 0.71 -10.79
N HIS A 65 -6.50 1.61 -9.88
CA HIS A 65 -7.38 2.64 -9.29
C HIS A 65 -8.52 2.13 -8.40
N SER A 66 -8.51 0.85 -8.05
CA SER A 66 -9.46 0.28 -7.08
C SER A 66 -8.93 0.46 -5.67
N THR A 67 -9.50 1.41 -4.93
CA THR A 67 -9.26 1.61 -3.50
C THR A 67 -10.58 1.43 -2.75
N SER A 68 -10.55 0.69 -1.64
CA SER A 68 -11.76 0.28 -0.95
C SER A 68 -12.40 1.45 -0.17
N PRO A 69 -13.68 1.78 -0.42
CA PRO A 69 -14.36 2.86 0.30
C PRO A 69 -14.77 2.45 1.71
N LYS A 70 -15.11 3.43 2.55
CA LYS A 70 -15.60 3.17 3.90
C LYS A 70 -16.86 2.29 3.87
N GLY A 71 -16.86 1.22 4.67
CA GLY A 71 -18.00 0.30 4.80
C GLY A 71 -18.05 -0.80 3.73
N ASP A 72 -17.04 -0.86 2.86
CA ASP A 72 -16.87 -1.96 1.91
C ASP A 72 -16.72 -3.32 2.63
N LYS A 73 -17.33 -4.33 2.05
CA LYS A 73 -17.35 -5.72 2.54
C LYS A 73 -16.78 -6.70 1.52
N SER A 74 -16.26 -6.21 0.40
CA SER A 74 -15.56 -7.03 -0.57
C SER A 74 -14.30 -7.65 0.02
N GLU A 75 -14.02 -8.88 -0.41
CA GLU A 75 -12.90 -9.74 -0.03
C GLU A 75 -12.06 -10.05 -1.27
#